data_AF-A0A816FEQ1-F1
#
_entry.id   AF-A0A816FEQ1-F1
#
_cell.length_a   1.000
_cell.length_b   1.000
_cell.length_c   1.000
_cell.angle_alpha   90.00
_cell.angle_beta   90.00
_cell.angle_gamma   90.00
#
_symmetry.space_group_name_H-M   'P 1'
#
loop_
_entity.id
_entity.type
_entity.pdbx_description
1 polymer ?
#
loop_
_entity_poly.entity_id
_entity_poly.type
_entity_poly.pdbx_seq_one_letter_code
_entity_poly.pdbx_strand_id
1 'polypeptide(L)'
;MKSTPSITNELIAICTEEYKGNKAELEVLDEFKQNYSSDRAVWWYTRDSFVYRLLNKALRVQNIDLLFLFRFFIRDLEQQLEENQCTSSICVYRCQLMSNDELKVLKDSIGQLISINSFLSTSIHKQRALQFLSTTSNSDSVERILFKIEADSGLSGVKPFANIRSLSYIPEEEEVLFMLGSIFRLVNINQDSNLIWTIELKLCSDNGNDLKSVIDQMKKEQKEIGSETNLLSFGNILLNMNQYDSAEKYFLRFLNEQTKNYLAIARCYYSLGNLATNTYNLDSSLTWHHKSLEIKQKILKSDDPELAESYSSIGIIYRKKREFIVALRWFEKALQIIDKVYGVEHPEVSKCLNSMGYVLVRMKSYSDAKNYFQKALAINKKYFTAYHPEIGVSHSAMADAQRGLKNYEEALKHADLALEIFQKSLPPKHYKTAWVIEIMGDVYEDRKEFNKALDYYKKAASIYCEVLDPKHHYVTSITECIERVSLQIK
;
A
#
# COMPACT_ATOMS: atom_id res chain seq x y z
N MET A 1 11.89 -7.82 -14.82
CA MET A 1 13.35 -7.87 -14.62
C MET A 1 13.87 -9.25 -15.00
N LYS A 2 14.99 -9.37 -15.74
CA LYS A 2 15.66 -10.66 -16.01
C LYS A 2 16.15 -11.27 -14.69
N SER A 3 16.18 -12.61 -14.58
CA SER A 3 16.87 -13.27 -13.47
C SER A 3 18.34 -12.84 -13.49
N THR A 4 18.82 -12.25 -12.41
CA THR A 4 20.25 -12.18 -12.16
C THR A 4 20.66 -13.55 -11.60
N PRO A 5 21.85 -14.08 -11.95
CA PRO A 5 22.35 -15.35 -11.39
C PRO A 5 22.28 -15.39 -9.86
N SER A 6 22.40 -14.23 -9.20
CA SER A 6 22.28 -14.08 -7.76
C SER A 6 20.92 -14.53 -7.19
N ILE A 7 19.80 -14.22 -7.86
CA ILE A 7 18.46 -14.51 -7.34
C ILE A 7 18.14 -16.00 -7.45
N THR A 8 18.45 -16.59 -8.60
CA THR A 8 18.23 -18.02 -8.83
C THR A 8 19.10 -18.85 -7.88
N ASN A 9 20.35 -18.43 -7.64
CA ASN A 9 21.22 -19.08 -6.66
C ASN A 9 20.71 -18.95 -5.22
N GLU A 10 20.17 -17.79 -4.84
CA GLU A 10 19.58 -17.58 -3.51
C GLU A 10 18.32 -18.45 -3.32
N LEU A 11 17.44 -18.53 -4.33
CA LEU A 11 16.29 -19.43 -4.31
C LEU A 11 16.73 -20.89 -4.15
N ILE A 12 17.72 -21.32 -4.94
CA ILE A 12 18.26 -22.69 -4.86
C ILE A 12 18.83 -22.96 -3.47
N ALA A 13 19.58 -22.03 -2.88
CA ALA A 13 20.16 -22.21 -1.54
C ALA A 13 19.08 -22.38 -0.45
N ILE A 14 18.00 -21.59 -0.50
CA ILE A 14 16.87 -21.73 0.42
C ILE A 14 16.19 -23.08 0.22
N CYS A 15 15.93 -23.48 -1.04
CA CYS A 15 15.34 -24.78 -1.33
C CYS A 15 16.23 -25.94 -0.85
N THR A 16 17.56 -25.85 -1.01
CA THR A 16 18.49 -26.88 -0.55
C THR A 16 18.41 -27.07 0.97
N GLU A 17 18.30 -25.99 1.75
CA GLU A 17 18.16 -26.12 3.20
C GLU A 17 16.76 -26.59 3.61
N GLU A 18 15.69 -26.11 2.97
CA GLU A 18 14.30 -26.55 3.26
C GLU A 18 14.10 -28.04 2.95
N TYR A 19 14.76 -28.57 1.91
CA TYR A 19 14.65 -29.96 1.47
C TYR A 19 15.86 -30.83 1.80
N LYS A 20 16.74 -30.41 2.71
CA LYS A 20 17.97 -31.14 3.10
C LYS A 20 17.76 -32.60 3.49
N GLY A 21 16.57 -32.93 4.01
CA GLY A 21 16.17 -34.30 4.38
C GLY A 21 15.39 -35.07 3.31
N ASN A 22 15.11 -34.47 2.14
CA ASN A 22 14.29 -35.07 1.09
C ASN A 22 15.09 -35.25 -0.21
N LYS A 23 15.66 -36.44 -0.39
CA LYS A 23 16.51 -36.75 -1.55
C LYS A 23 15.82 -36.56 -2.90
N ALA A 24 14.55 -36.94 -3.00
CA ALA A 24 13.79 -36.81 -4.24
C ALA A 24 13.65 -35.33 -4.65
N GLU A 25 13.37 -34.45 -3.71
CA GLU A 25 13.27 -33.01 -4.00
C GLU A 25 14.61 -32.37 -4.33
N LEU A 26 15.70 -32.83 -3.70
CA LEU A 26 17.04 -32.37 -4.04
C LEU A 26 17.44 -32.78 -5.46
N GLU A 27 17.07 -33.97 -5.92
CA GLU A 27 17.28 -34.41 -7.31
C GLU A 27 16.49 -33.52 -8.29
N VAL A 28 15.24 -33.19 -7.98
CA VAL A 28 14.42 -32.27 -8.78
C VAL A 28 14.98 -30.84 -8.76
N LEU A 29 15.54 -30.40 -7.63
CA LEU A 29 16.19 -29.10 -7.49
C LEU A 29 17.46 -29.00 -8.36
N ASP A 30 18.28 -30.06 -8.40
CA ASP A 30 19.45 -30.15 -9.26
C ASP A 30 19.06 -30.15 -10.74
N GLU A 31 17.98 -30.86 -11.10
CA GLU A 31 17.41 -30.83 -12.44
C GLU A 31 16.92 -29.42 -12.81
N PHE A 32 16.19 -28.75 -11.92
CA PHE A 32 15.73 -27.37 -12.13
C PHE A 32 16.90 -26.42 -12.34
N LYS A 33 17.95 -26.54 -11.52
CA LYS A 33 19.17 -25.72 -11.64
C LYS A 33 19.86 -25.87 -13.00
N GLN A 34 19.87 -27.07 -13.57
CA GLN A 34 20.55 -27.35 -14.84
C GLN A 34 19.68 -27.07 -16.07
N ASN A 35 18.38 -27.33 -15.97
CA ASN A 35 17.49 -27.45 -17.12
C ASN A 35 16.38 -26.37 -17.16
N TYR A 36 16.28 -25.49 -16.16
CA TYR A 36 15.29 -24.42 -16.19
C TYR A 36 15.54 -23.45 -17.35
N SER A 37 14.48 -23.20 -18.11
CA SER A 37 14.43 -22.20 -19.16
C SER A 37 13.07 -21.47 -19.11
N SER A 38 13.03 -20.20 -19.53
CA SER A 38 11.84 -19.37 -19.39
C SER A 38 10.65 -19.87 -20.22
N ASP A 39 10.89 -20.68 -21.25
CA ASP A 39 9.89 -21.37 -22.08
C ASP A 39 9.35 -22.66 -21.44
N ARG A 40 9.87 -23.08 -20.27
CA ARG A 40 9.40 -24.27 -19.53
C ARG A 40 8.81 -24.00 -18.15
N ALA A 41 8.54 -22.74 -17.81
CA ALA A 41 7.92 -22.34 -16.54
C ALA A 41 6.58 -23.07 -16.26
N VAL A 42 5.67 -23.19 -17.24
CA VAL A 42 4.38 -23.89 -17.04
C VAL A 42 4.59 -25.38 -16.77
N TRP A 43 5.52 -26.01 -17.48
CA TRP A 43 5.89 -27.41 -17.26
C TRP A 43 6.41 -27.63 -15.82
N TRP A 44 7.29 -26.75 -15.34
CA TRP A 44 7.81 -26.81 -13.97
C TRP A 44 6.74 -26.54 -12.91
N TYR A 45 5.81 -25.64 -13.20
CA TYR A 45 4.71 -25.31 -12.28
C TYR A 45 3.71 -26.45 -12.12
N THR A 46 3.45 -27.20 -13.19
CA THR A 46 2.46 -28.30 -13.21
C THR A 46 3.03 -29.64 -12.77
N ARG A 47 4.35 -29.75 -12.63
CA ARG A 47 5.03 -30.91 -12.04
C ARG A 47 4.90 -30.87 -10.51
N ASP A 48 4.50 -31.98 -9.90
CA ASP A 48 4.54 -32.15 -8.44
C ASP A 48 5.99 -32.08 -7.95
N SER A 49 6.40 -30.89 -7.52
CA SER A 49 7.77 -30.52 -7.20
C SER A 49 7.80 -29.40 -6.16
N PHE A 50 8.99 -29.10 -5.64
CA PHE A 50 9.21 -27.95 -4.78
C PHE A 50 8.69 -26.64 -5.38
N VAL A 51 8.78 -26.45 -6.71
CA VAL A 51 8.37 -25.20 -7.38
C VAL A 51 6.89 -24.94 -7.13
N TYR A 52 6.04 -25.91 -7.45
CA TYR A 52 4.60 -25.81 -7.22
C TYR A 52 4.28 -25.58 -5.74
N ARG A 53 4.87 -26.36 -4.84
CA ARG A 53 4.54 -26.33 -3.41
C ARG A 53 5.03 -25.05 -2.73
N LEU A 54 6.26 -24.64 -2.98
CA LEU A 54 6.82 -23.43 -2.38
C LEU A 54 6.17 -22.17 -2.92
N LEU A 55 5.95 -22.07 -4.23
CA LEU A 55 5.28 -20.91 -4.81
C LEU A 55 3.85 -20.77 -4.27
N ASN A 56 3.06 -21.85 -4.26
CA ASN A 56 1.68 -21.79 -3.73
C ASN A 56 1.64 -21.55 -2.21
N LYS A 57 2.59 -22.12 -1.45
CA LYS A 57 2.74 -21.81 -0.01
C LYS A 57 3.08 -20.33 0.19
N ALA A 58 4.02 -19.79 -0.59
CA ALA A 58 4.44 -18.38 -0.53
C ALA A 58 3.28 -17.44 -0.85
N LEU A 59 2.50 -17.74 -1.90
CA LEU A 59 1.31 -16.98 -2.27
C LEU A 59 0.25 -17.01 -1.17
N ARG A 60 -0.02 -18.19 -0.59
CA ARG A 60 -1.02 -18.38 0.47
C ARG A 60 -0.69 -17.62 1.75
N VAL A 61 0.57 -17.67 2.19
CA VAL A 61 1.02 -17.01 3.44
C VAL A 61 1.58 -15.61 3.21
N GLN A 62 1.52 -15.11 1.96
CA GLN A 62 2.10 -13.84 1.53
C GLN A 62 3.57 -13.70 1.94
N ASN A 63 4.38 -14.76 1.75
CA ASN A 63 5.81 -14.72 2.01
C ASN A 63 6.51 -13.87 0.95
N ILE A 64 6.64 -12.58 1.25
CA ILE A 64 7.21 -11.57 0.37
C ILE A 64 8.63 -11.91 -0.09
N ASP A 65 9.47 -12.41 0.82
CA ASP A 65 10.86 -12.79 0.49
C ASP A 65 10.91 -13.90 -0.55
N LEU A 66 10.11 -14.94 -0.34
CA LEU A 66 10.07 -16.08 -1.26
C LEU A 66 9.41 -15.68 -2.60
N LEU A 67 8.33 -14.90 -2.57
CA LEU A 67 7.69 -14.37 -3.78
C LEU A 67 8.62 -13.48 -4.59
N PHE A 68 9.43 -12.66 -3.91
CA PHE A 68 10.46 -11.87 -4.55
C PHE A 68 11.47 -12.76 -5.26
N LEU A 69 11.94 -13.85 -4.64
CA LEU A 69 12.84 -14.80 -5.31
C LEU A 69 12.18 -15.53 -6.49
N PHE A 70 10.89 -15.85 -6.38
CA PHE A 70 10.10 -16.43 -7.47
C PHE A 70 9.72 -15.44 -8.58
N ARG A 71 10.00 -14.14 -8.45
CA ARG A 71 9.53 -13.12 -9.42
C ARG A 71 9.91 -13.40 -10.87
N PHE A 72 11.09 -14.00 -11.11
CA PHE A 72 11.51 -14.36 -12.47
C PHE A 72 10.62 -15.48 -13.02
N PHE A 73 10.31 -16.48 -12.18
CA PHE A 73 9.47 -17.62 -12.54
C PHE A 73 8.01 -17.20 -12.73
N ILE A 74 7.47 -16.33 -11.86
CA ILE A 74 6.12 -15.77 -12.00
C ILE A 74 5.99 -14.98 -13.32
N ARG A 75 7.01 -14.17 -13.67
CA ARG A 75 7.05 -13.47 -14.96
C ARG A 75 7.08 -14.46 -16.13
N ASP A 76 7.92 -15.49 -16.06
CA ASP A 76 8.04 -16.47 -17.14
C ASP A 76 6.74 -17.27 -17.33
N LEU A 77 6.04 -17.57 -16.23
CA LEU A 77 4.67 -18.10 -16.26
C LEU A 77 3.70 -17.14 -16.93
N GLU A 78 3.67 -15.86 -16.50
CA GLU A 78 2.79 -14.85 -17.11
C GLU A 78 3.01 -14.77 -18.62
N GLN A 79 4.27 -14.71 -19.06
CA GLN A 79 4.62 -14.65 -20.48
C GLN A 79 4.14 -15.89 -21.26
N GLN A 80 4.31 -17.10 -20.73
CA GLN A 80 3.82 -18.31 -21.41
C GLN A 80 2.29 -18.35 -21.48
N LEU A 81 1.60 -17.89 -20.44
CA LEU A 81 0.15 -17.79 -20.47
C LEU A 81 -0.31 -16.75 -21.49
N GLU A 82 0.40 -15.62 -21.62
CA GLU A 82 0.13 -14.59 -22.64
C GLU A 82 0.33 -15.12 -24.07
N GLU A 83 1.41 -15.87 -24.31
CA GLU A 83 1.72 -16.46 -25.62
C GLU A 83 0.73 -17.56 -26.03
N ASN A 84 0.05 -18.18 -25.07
CA ASN A 84 -0.83 -19.34 -25.29
C ASN A 84 -2.29 -19.10 -24.85
N GLN A 85 -2.75 -17.84 -24.87
CA GLN A 85 -4.10 -17.51 -24.42
C GLN A 85 -5.20 -18.27 -25.17
N CYS A 86 -6.29 -18.56 -24.46
CA CYS A 86 -7.50 -19.11 -25.05
C CYS A 86 -8.05 -18.15 -26.12
N THR A 87 -8.31 -18.67 -27.33
CA THR A 87 -8.82 -17.86 -28.45
C THR A 87 -10.35 -17.74 -28.45
N SER A 88 -11.04 -18.69 -27.82
CA SER A 88 -12.50 -18.71 -27.66
C SER A 88 -12.90 -18.68 -26.20
N SER A 89 -14.03 -18.04 -25.90
CA SER A 89 -14.65 -18.07 -24.57
C SER A 89 -14.87 -19.52 -24.13
N ILE A 90 -14.60 -19.80 -22.87
CA ILE A 90 -14.55 -21.16 -22.33
C ILE A 90 -15.24 -21.24 -20.96
N CYS A 91 -15.89 -22.37 -20.71
CA CYS A 91 -16.43 -22.71 -19.39
C CYS A 91 -15.52 -23.75 -18.75
N VAL A 92 -15.00 -23.45 -17.58
CA VAL A 92 -14.06 -24.33 -16.85
C VAL A 92 -14.57 -24.63 -15.45
N TYR A 93 -14.03 -25.70 -14.87
CA TYR A 93 -14.49 -26.29 -13.63
C TYR A 93 -13.32 -26.53 -12.68
N ARG A 94 -13.53 -26.24 -11.40
CA ARG A 94 -12.60 -26.60 -10.32
C ARG A 94 -13.38 -27.05 -9.10
N CYS A 95 -12.96 -28.13 -8.48
CA CYS A 95 -13.56 -28.55 -7.22
C CYS A 95 -12.59 -28.35 -6.05
N GLN A 96 -13.14 -28.03 -4.89
CA GLN A 96 -12.42 -28.03 -3.62
C GLN A 96 -13.37 -28.16 -2.44
N LEU A 97 -12.82 -28.49 -1.28
CA LEU A 97 -13.52 -28.35 -0.01
C LEU A 97 -13.44 -26.89 0.46
N MET A 98 -14.49 -26.44 1.14
CA MET A 98 -14.57 -25.09 1.70
C MET A 98 -15.25 -25.14 3.07
N SER A 99 -14.83 -24.30 4.00
CA SER A 99 -15.50 -24.23 5.30
C SER A 99 -16.91 -23.63 5.19
N ASN A 100 -17.79 -23.97 6.13
CA ASN A 100 -19.13 -23.39 6.22
C ASN A 100 -19.11 -21.86 6.33
N ASP A 101 -18.11 -21.31 7.05
CA ASP A 101 -17.96 -19.87 7.25
C ASP A 101 -17.56 -19.17 5.94
N GLU A 102 -16.59 -19.70 5.20
CA GLU A 102 -16.20 -19.17 3.88
C GLU A 102 -17.37 -19.22 2.89
N LEU A 103 -18.12 -20.33 2.87
CA LEU A 103 -19.29 -20.46 2.00
C LEU A 103 -20.38 -19.44 2.34
N LYS A 104 -20.58 -19.16 3.64
CA LYS A 104 -21.53 -18.14 4.10
C LYS A 104 -21.10 -16.74 3.63
N VAL A 105 -19.81 -16.40 3.80
CA VAL A 105 -19.26 -15.12 3.31
C VAL A 105 -19.49 -14.96 1.81
N LEU A 106 -19.28 -16.03 1.03
CA LEU A 106 -19.55 -15.99 -0.41
C LEU A 106 -21.05 -15.80 -0.72
N LYS A 107 -21.95 -16.49 -0.01
CA LYS A 107 -23.40 -16.31 -0.18
C LYS A 107 -23.85 -14.86 0.08
N ASP A 108 -23.27 -14.21 1.09
CA ASP A 108 -23.55 -12.81 1.42
C ASP A 108 -22.91 -11.82 0.41
N SER A 109 -22.03 -12.32 -0.47
CA SER A 109 -21.24 -11.53 -1.44
C SER A 109 -21.69 -11.72 -2.90
N ILE A 110 -22.86 -12.31 -3.16
CA ILE A 110 -23.36 -12.47 -4.54
C ILE A 110 -23.46 -11.11 -5.24
N GLY A 111 -22.96 -11.04 -6.47
CA GLY A 111 -22.84 -9.82 -7.27
C GLY A 111 -21.52 -9.05 -7.07
N GLN A 112 -20.76 -9.36 -6.01
CA GLN A 112 -19.46 -8.75 -5.72
C GLN A 112 -18.32 -9.37 -6.54
N LEU A 113 -17.14 -8.75 -6.45
CA LEU A 113 -15.92 -9.19 -7.11
C LEU A 113 -15.04 -10.01 -6.16
N ILE A 114 -14.42 -11.06 -6.72
CA ILE A 114 -13.50 -11.96 -6.03
C ILE A 114 -12.18 -11.95 -6.80
N SER A 115 -11.09 -11.64 -6.12
CA SER A 115 -9.73 -11.81 -6.64
C SER A 115 -9.11 -13.07 -6.07
N ILE A 116 -8.42 -13.83 -6.91
CA ILE A 116 -7.71 -15.04 -6.48
C ILE A 116 -6.23 -14.74 -6.38
N ASN A 117 -5.68 -14.81 -5.16
CA ASN A 117 -4.28 -14.52 -4.86
C ASN A 117 -3.34 -15.70 -5.16
N SER A 118 -3.72 -16.58 -6.08
CA SER A 118 -2.96 -17.76 -6.50
C SER A 118 -3.28 -18.09 -7.94
N PHE A 119 -2.44 -18.88 -8.59
CA PHE A 119 -2.77 -19.40 -9.91
C PHE A 119 -3.95 -20.36 -9.79
N LEU A 120 -4.96 -20.19 -10.63
CA LEU A 120 -6.16 -21.01 -10.59
C LEU A 120 -6.08 -22.11 -11.66
N SER A 121 -5.74 -23.31 -11.20
CA SER A 121 -5.80 -24.52 -12.01
C SER A 121 -7.25 -24.99 -12.15
N THR A 122 -7.70 -25.21 -13.39
CA THR A 122 -9.08 -25.61 -13.73
C THR A 122 -9.10 -26.64 -14.85
N SER A 123 -10.20 -27.36 -15.03
CA SER A 123 -10.40 -28.29 -16.14
C SER A 123 -11.57 -27.88 -17.00
N ILE A 124 -11.48 -28.13 -18.30
CA ILE A 124 -12.61 -27.97 -19.22
C ILE A 124 -13.69 -29.06 -19.01
N HIS A 125 -13.32 -30.17 -18.37
CA HIS A 125 -14.20 -31.31 -18.13
C HIS A 125 -14.70 -31.34 -16.69
N LYS A 126 -16.00 -31.08 -16.49
CA LYS A 126 -16.66 -31.13 -15.17
C LYS A 126 -16.41 -32.46 -14.43
N GLN A 127 -16.47 -33.59 -15.13
CA GLN A 127 -16.27 -34.92 -14.51
C GLN A 127 -14.86 -35.09 -13.96
N ARG A 128 -13.84 -34.55 -14.65
CA ARG A 128 -12.47 -34.60 -14.17
C ARG A 128 -12.28 -33.74 -12.92
N ALA A 129 -12.84 -32.54 -12.91
CA ALA A 129 -12.83 -31.68 -11.72
C ALA A 129 -13.47 -32.38 -10.50
N LEU A 130 -14.56 -33.13 -10.69
CA LEU A 130 -15.24 -33.87 -9.62
C LEU A 130 -14.40 -35.02 -9.02
N GLN A 131 -13.45 -35.61 -9.76
CA GLN A 131 -12.57 -36.67 -9.23
C GLN A 131 -11.68 -36.17 -8.09
N PHE A 132 -11.36 -34.87 -8.05
CA PHE A 132 -10.59 -34.28 -6.97
C PHE A 132 -11.36 -34.13 -5.65
N LEU A 133 -12.68 -34.36 -5.62
CA LEU A 133 -13.48 -34.38 -4.39
C LEU A 133 -13.50 -35.75 -3.70
N SER A 134 -13.24 -36.85 -4.42
CA SER A 134 -13.44 -38.21 -3.90
C SER A 134 -12.34 -38.71 -2.96
N THR A 135 -11.28 -37.94 -2.74
CA THR A 135 -10.07 -38.38 -2.02
C THR A 135 -9.99 -37.89 -0.56
N THR A 136 -10.97 -37.14 -0.06
CA THR A 136 -10.91 -36.50 1.27
C THR A 136 -12.12 -36.85 2.14
N SER A 137 -11.86 -37.18 3.40
CA SER A 137 -12.87 -37.60 4.39
C SER A 137 -13.89 -36.49 4.70
N ASN A 138 -15.18 -36.83 4.65
CA ASN A 138 -16.28 -35.95 5.06
C ASN A 138 -16.14 -35.56 6.54
N SER A 139 -15.90 -34.28 6.81
CA SER A 139 -16.11 -33.67 8.13
C SER A 139 -17.30 -32.72 8.04
N ASP A 140 -18.17 -32.68 9.05
CA ASP A 140 -19.39 -31.84 9.08
C ASP A 140 -19.13 -30.33 8.99
N SER A 141 -17.87 -29.89 9.09
CA SER A 141 -17.45 -28.48 9.03
C SER A 141 -17.07 -27.98 7.62
N VAL A 142 -17.04 -28.86 6.61
CA VAL A 142 -16.65 -28.50 5.24
C VAL A 142 -17.65 -28.99 4.20
N GLU A 143 -17.83 -28.17 3.18
CA GLU A 143 -18.78 -28.38 2.09
C GLU A 143 -18.04 -28.70 0.79
N ARG A 144 -18.70 -29.47 -0.08
CA ARG A 144 -18.17 -29.85 -1.40
C ARG A 144 -18.53 -28.76 -2.41
N ILE A 145 -17.53 -28.07 -2.93
CA ILE A 145 -17.73 -26.94 -3.84
C ILE A 145 -17.27 -27.30 -5.26
N LEU A 146 -18.10 -26.95 -6.24
CA LEU A 146 -17.76 -26.89 -7.66
C LEU A 146 -17.78 -25.42 -8.11
N PHE A 147 -16.63 -24.87 -8.44
CA PHE A 147 -16.55 -23.63 -9.19
C PHE A 147 -16.84 -23.91 -10.66
N LYS A 148 -17.80 -23.18 -11.22
CA LYS A 148 -18.08 -23.11 -12.65
C LYS A 148 -17.75 -21.70 -13.10
N ILE A 149 -16.77 -21.57 -13.98
CA ILE A 149 -16.20 -20.27 -14.36
C ILE A 149 -16.42 -20.04 -15.85
N GLU A 150 -17.13 -18.97 -16.19
CA GLU A 150 -17.25 -18.48 -17.55
C GLU A 150 -16.14 -17.46 -17.81
N ALA A 151 -15.21 -17.82 -18.70
CA ALA A 151 -14.07 -17.00 -19.07
C ALA A 151 -14.19 -16.57 -20.54
N ASP A 152 -14.42 -15.27 -20.76
CA ASP A 152 -14.50 -14.70 -22.10
C ASP A 152 -13.13 -14.19 -22.57
N SER A 153 -12.60 -14.80 -23.63
CA SER A 153 -11.30 -14.44 -24.22
C SER A 153 -11.32 -13.09 -24.94
N GLY A 154 -12.50 -12.55 -25.28
CA GLY A 154 -12.63 -11.24 -25.94
C GLY A 154 -12.46 -10.04 -25.00
N LEU A 155 -12.38 -10.26 -23.68
CA LEU A 155 -12.26 -9.20 -22.69
C LEU A 155 -10.86 -8.56 -22.72
N SER A 156 -10.78 -7.27 -23.00
CA SER A 156 -9.53 -6.51 -22.83
C SER A 156 -9.18 -6.31 -21.35
N GLY A 157 -7.91 -6.24 -20.98
CA GLY A 157 -7.53 -5.90 -19.60
C GLY A 157 -7.90 -6.97 -18.56
N VAL A 158 -7.93 -8.24 -18.96
CA VAL A 158 -7.95 -9.37 -18.03
C VAL A 158 -6.53 -9.90 -17.84
N LYS A 159 -6.27 -10.52 -16.69
CA LYS A 159 -5.07 -11.31 -16.49
C LYS A 159 -5.08 -12.54 -17.42
N PRO A 160 -3.90 -12.97 -17.92
CA PRO A 160 -3.83 -14.04 -18.92
C PRO A 160 -4.33 -15.36 -18.33
N PHE A 161 -5.03 -16.13 -19.17
CA PHE A 161 -5.37 -17.51 -18.90
C PHE A 161 -5.24 -18.33 -20.19
N ALA A 162 -4.75 -19.54 -20.06
CA ALA A 162 -4.38 -20.37 -21.21
C ALA A 162 -4.79 -21.83 -21.01
N ASN A 163 -5.14 -22.50 -22.10
CA ASN A 163 -5.15 -23.95 -22.14
C ASN A 163 -3.70 -24.43 -22.21
N ILE A 164 -3.22 -25.03 -21.13
CA ILE A 164 -1.81 -25.38 -20.97
C ILE A 164 -1.53 -26.85 -21.29
N ARG A 165 -2.45 -27.55 -21.97
CA ARG A 165 -2.29 -28.97 -22.34
C ARG A 165 -0.93 -29.28 -22.98
N SER A 166 -0.50 -28.46 -23.95
CA SER A 166 0.76 -28.66 -24.67
C SER A 166 2.02 -28.26 -23.90
N LEU A 167 1.85 -27.57 -22.77
CA LEU A 167 2.94 -27.04 -21.94
C LEU A 167 3.07 -27.77 -20.60
N SER A 168 1.99 -28.40 -20.14
CA SER A 168 1.90 -29.04 -18.82
C SER A 168 2.75 -30.31 -18.72
N TYR A 169 3.23 -30.59 -17.51
CA TYR A 169 3.83 -31.88 -17.14
C TYR A 169 2.82 -33.04 -17.23
N ILE A 170 1.52 -32.75 -17.09
CA ILE A 170 0.42 -33.72 -17.14
C ILE A 170 -0.57 -33.31 -18.24
N PRO A 171 -0.24 -33.49 -19.53
CA PRO A 171 -1.08 -33.07 -20.67
C PRO A 171 -2.47 -33.69 -20.64
N GLU A 172 -2.62 -34.84 -20.00
CA GLU A 172 -3.89 -35.54 -19.91
C GLU A 172 -4.93 -34.65 -19.23
N GLU A 173 -4.55 -33.75 -18.30
CA GLU A 173 -5.47 -32.92 -17.51
C GLU A 173 -6.30 -31.92 -18.28
N GLU A 174 -5.87 -31.58 -19.51
CA GLU A 174 -6.48 -30.53 -20.33
C GLU A 174 -6.75 -29.28 -19.49
N GLU A 175 -5.74 -28.92 -18.72
CA GLU A 175 -5.80 -27.88 -17.71
C GLU A 175 -5.89 -26.50 -18.37
N VAL A 176 -6.74 -25.65 -17.81
CA VAL A 176 -6.75 -24.21 -18.06
C VAL A 176 -6.25 -23.51 -16.81
N LEU A 177 -5.15 -22.76 -16.96
CA LEU A 177 -4.50 -22.07 -15.86
C LEU A 177 -4.79 -20.57 -15.96
N PHE A 178 -5.33 -19.98 -14.90
CA PHE A 178 -5.47 -18.53 -14.77
C PHE A 178 -4.31 -17.96 -13.97
N MET A 179 -3.80 -16.82 -14.44
CA MET A 179 -2.78 -16.06 -13.72
C MET A 179 -3.31 -15.55 -12.38
N LEU A 180 -2.42 -15.50 -11.38
CA LEU A 180 -2.72 -14.88 -10.08
C LEU A 180 -3.23 -13.44 -10.25
N GLY A 181 -4.14 -13.01 -9.39
CA GLY A 181 -4.78 -11.71 -9.47
C GLY A 181 -5.90 -11.62 -10.53
N SER A 182 -6.29 -12.74 -11.13
CA SER A 182 -7.52 -12.79 -11.94
C SER A 182 -8.74 -12.47 -11.09
N ILE A 183 -9.60 -11.60 -11.61
CA ILE A 183 -10.79 -11.10 -10.92
C ILE A 183 -12.04 -11.71 -11.54
N PHE A 184 -12.95 -12.17 -10.69
CA PHE A 184 -14.20 -12.80 -11.08
C PHE A 184 -15.38 -12.12 -10.39
N ARG A 185 -16.52 -12.02 -11.07
CA ARG A 185 -17.78 -11.69 -10.42
C ARG A 185 -18.44 -12.95 -9.93
N LEU A 186 -18.88 -12.94 -8.67
CA LEU A 186 -19.73 -13.98 -8.13
C LEU A 186 -21.15 -13.81 -8.67
N VAL A 187 -21.58 -14.71 -9.54
CA VAL A 187 -22.88 -14.61 -10.22
C VAL A 187 -23.97 -15.25 -9.40
N ASN A 188 -23.74 -16.48 -8.95
CA ASN A 188 -24.75 -17.27 -8.26
C ASN A 188 -24.12 -18.39 -7.43
N ILE A 189 -24.84 -18.86 -6.41
CA ILE A 189 -24.50 -20.05 -5.63
C ILE A 189 -25.75 -20.91 -5.48
N ASN A 190 -25.68 -22.16 -5.93
CA ASN A 190 -26.76 -23.13 -5.79
C ASN A 190 -26.23 -24.49 -5.34
N GLN A 191 -27.09 -25.37 -4.83
CA GLN A 191 -26.71 -26.72 -4.44
C GLN A 191 -27.44 -27.72 -5.32
N ASP A 192 -26.73 -28.75 -5.78
CA ASP A 192 -27.33 -29.84 -6.54
C ASP A 192 -27.84 -30.98 -5.62
N SER A 193 -28.51 -31.97 -6.23
CA SER A 193 -29.05 -33.13 -5.54
C SER A 193 -27.99 -34.05 -4.91
N ASN A 194 -26.71 -33.87 -5.25
CA ASN A 194 -25.59 -34.65 -4.75
C ASN A 194 -24.87 -33.94 -3.59
N LEU A 195 -25.50 -32.91 -3.01
CA LEU A 195 -24.96 -32.05 -1.94
C LEU A 195 -23.69 -31.30 -2.37
N ILE A 196 -23.52 -31.02 -3.67
CA ILE A 196 -22.41 -30.21 -4.18
C ILE A 196 -22.92 -28.80 -4.43
N TRP A 197 -22.29 -27.82 -3.78
CA TRP A 197 -22.55 -26.41 -4.04
C TRP A 197 -21.83 -25.98 -5.32
N THR A 198 -22.57 -25.50 -6.31
CA THR A 198 -22.01 -24.86 -7.50
C THR A 198 -21.91 -23.35 -7.28
N ILE A 199 -20.70 -22.83 -7.38
CA ILE A 199 -20.40 -21.40 -7.34
C ILE A 199 -20.12 -20.95 -8.78
N GLU A 200 -20.99 -20.10 -9.31
CA GLU A 200 -20.88 -19.57 -10.67
C GLU A 200 -20.10 -18.26 -10.66
N LEU A 201 -19.00 -18.24 -11.40
CA LEU A 201 -18.10 -17.10 -11.53
C LEU A 201 -18.02 -16.65 -12.99
N LYS A 202 -17.88 -15.35 -13.20
CA LYS A 202 -17.61 -14.77 -14.52
C LYS A 202 -16.33 -13.95 -14.50
N LEU A 203 -15.39 -14.25 -15.39
CA LEU A 203 -14.14 -13.48 -15.51
C LEU A 203 -14.45 -12.00 -15.80
N CYS A 204 -13.78 -11.11 -15.10
CA CYS A 204 -13.98 -9.67 -15.20
C CYS A 204 -12.73 -8.97 -15.70
N SER A 205 -12.97 -7.94 -16.51
CA SER A 205 -11.95 -7.02 -17.02
C SER A 205 -11.69 -5.89 -16.03
N ASP A 206 -10.42 -5.52 -15.90
CA ASP A 206 -9.96 -4.33 -15.19
C ASP A 206 -10.52 -3.02 -15.79
N ASN A 207 -10.94 -3.07 -17.06
CA ASN A 207 -11.55 -1.94 -17.77
C ASN A 207 -13.06 -1.85 -17.58
N GLY A 208 -13.68 -2.78 -16.83
CA GLY A 208 -15.10 -2.71 -16.50
C GLY A 208 -15.43 -1.48 -15.65
N ASN A 209 -16.64 -0.92 -15.83
CA ASN A 209 -17.06 0.31 -15.16
C ASN A 209 -16.86 0.29 -13.63
N ASP A 210 -17.01 -0.88 -13.00
CA ASP A 210 -16.92 -1.05 -11.55
C ASP A 210 -15.47 -1.05 -11.02
N LEU A 211 -14.48 -1.42 -11.86
CA LEU A 211 -13.06 -1.54 -11.46
C LEU A 211 -12.19 -0.42 -12.00
N LYS A 212 -12.60 0.20 -13.11
CA LYS A 212 -11.78 1.16 -13.84
C LYS A 212 -11.33 2.33 -12.98
N SER A 213 -12.22 2.92 -12.18
CA SER A 213 -11.87 4.06 -11.32
C SER A 213 -10.83 3.70 -10.25
N VAL A 214 -10.97 2.54 -9.61
CA VAL A 214 -10.05 2.05 -8.57
C VAL A 214 -8.70 1.73 -9.19
N ILE A 215 -8.69 1.02 -10.32
CA ILE A 215 -7.45 0.62 -11.01
C ILE A 215 -6.75 1.83 -11.61
N ASP A 216 -7.47 2.80 -12.17
CA ASP A 216 -6.91 4.04 -12.68
C ASP A 216 -6.28 4.88 -11.55
N GLN A 217 -6.92 4.91 -10.37
CA GLN A 217 -6.35 5.56 -9.18
C GLN A 217 -5.08 4.83 -8.70
N MET A 218 -5.11 3.50 -8.59
CA MET A 218 -3.93 2.71 -8.22
C MET A 218 -2.78 2.91 -9.23
N LYS A 219 -3.09 2.94 -10.53
CA LYS A 219 -2.10 3.20 -11.58
C LYS A 219 -1.57 4.62 -11.52
N LYS A 220 -2.38 5.61 -11.14
CA LYS A 220 -1.95 7.00 -10.95
C LYS A 220 -0.98 7.11 -9.77
N GLU A 221 -1.31 6.50 -8.64
CA GLU A 221 -0.44 6.42 -7.47
C GLU A 221 0.87 5.66 -7.78
N GLN A 222 0.81 4.59 -8.57
CA GLN A 222 2.01 3.88 -9.03
C GLN A 222 2.84 4.66 -10.05
N LYS A 223 2.22 5.45 -10.95
CA LYS A 223 2.93 6.31 -11.89
C LYS A 223 3.74 7.41 -11.19
N GLU A 224 3.27 7.90 -10.05
CA GLU A 224 4.03 8.81 -9.18
C GLU A 224 5.26 8.12 -8.55
N ILE A 225 5.18 6.80 -8.31
CA ILE A 225 6.28 5.97 -7.77
C ILE A 225 7.28 5.53 -8.88
N GLY A 226 6.92 5.71 -10.15
CA GLY A 226 7.71 5.33 -11.32
C GLY A 226 7.24 4.02 -11.95
N SER A 227 7.23 3.94 -13.28
CA SER A 227 6.65 2.82 -14.05
C SER A 227 7.44 1.51 -14.01
N GLU A 228 8.62 1.49 -13.38
CA GLU A 228 9.50 0.32 -13.39
C GLU A 228 9.39 -0.44 -12.07
N THR A 229 8.78 -1.62 -12.10
CA THR A 229 8.72 -2.54 -10.96
C THR A 229 10.13 -3.02 -10.62
N ASN A 230 10.73 -2.41 -9.60
CA ASN A 230 12.07 -2.70 -9.12
C ASN A 230 12.10 -2.75 -7.58
N LEU A 231 13.27 -3.05 -7.01
CA LEU A 231 13.44 -3.13 -5.55
C LEU A 231 13.09 -1.82 -4.83
N LEU A 232 13.32 -0.67 -5.46
CA LEU A 232 13.00 0.64 -4.89
C LEU A 232 11.48 0.85 -4.83
N SER A 233 10.76 0.61 -5.94
CA SER A 233 9.29 0.70 -5.95
C SER A 233 8.67 -0.29 -4.96
N PHE A 234 9.25 -1.48 -4.84
CA PHE A 234 8.80 -2.48 -3.88
C PHE A 234 9.01 -2.05 -2.42
N GLY A 235 10.20 -1.54 -2.09
CA GLY A 235 10.48 -0.99 -0.76
C GLY A 235 9.55 0.17 -0.40
N ASN A 236 9.18 1.03 -1.36
CA ASN A 236 8.22 2.11 -1.15
C ASN A 236 6.81 1.60 -0.83
N ILE A 237 6.37 0.50 -1.46
CA ILE A 237 5.09 -0.13 -1.13
C ILE A 237 5.11 -0.65 0.32
N LEU A 238 6.18 -1.34 0.71
CA LEU A 238 6.34 -1.84 2.09
C LEU A 238 6.38 -0.70 3.11
N LEU A 239 7.03 0.42 2.77
CA LEU A 239 7.05 1.63 3.58
C LEU A 239 5.62 2.18 3.79
N ASN A 240 4.82 2.24 2.73
CA ASN A 240 3.42 2.68 2.80
C ASN A 240 2.54 1.72 3.62
N MET A 241 2.88 0.42 3.63
CA MET A 241 2.24 -0.60 4.46
C MET A 241 2.76 -0.60 5.91
N ASN A 242 3.64 0.35 6.30
CA ASN A 242 4.32 0.42 7.60
C ASN A 242 5.17 -0.82 7.94
N GLN A 243 5.56 -1.60 6.93
CA GLN A 243 6.47 -2.75 7.08
C GLN A 243 7.92 -2.27 7.03
N TYR A 244 8.34 -1.52 8.06
CA TYR A 244 9.61 -0.79 8.05
C TYR A 244 10.84 -1.70 7.92
N ASP A 245 10.92 -2.79 8.68
CA ASP A 245 12.07 -3.71 8.64
C ASP A 245 12.24 -4.35 7.25
N SER A 246 11.12 -4.77 6.64
CA SER A 246 11.12 -5.31 5.28
C SER A 246 11.50 -4.23 4.27
N ALA A 247 10.93 -3.03 4.36
CA ALA A 247 11.25 -1.92 3.47
C ALA A 247 12.76 -1.59 3.50
N GLU A 248 13.35 -1.48 4.70
CA GLU A 248 14.79 -1.23 4.88
C GLU A 248 15.64 -2.33 4.24
N LYS A 249 15.32 -3.60 4.49
CA LYS A 249 15.99 -4.75 3.87
C LYS A 249 16.05 -4.62 2.34
N TYR A 250 14.93 -4.28 1.71
CA TYR A 250 14.85 -4.16 0.25
C TYR A 250 15.55 -2.91 -0.30
N PHE A 251 15.52 -1.79 0.42
CA PHE A 251 16.29 -0.60 0.04
C PHE A 251 17.80 -0.85 0.13
N LEU A 252 18.28 -1.50 1.18
CA LEU A 252 19.70 -1.87 1.30
C LEU A 252 20.12 -2.87 0.22
N ARG A 253 19.26 -3.85 -0.10
CA ARG A 253 19.48 -4.76 -1.23
C ARG A 253 19.59 -4.01 -2.56
N PHE A 254 18.70 -3.04 -2.83
CA PHE A 254 18.74 -2.21 -4.03
C PHE A 254 20.09 -1.47 -4.18
N LEU A 255 20.61 -0.92 -3.07
CA LEU A 255 21.90 -0.24 -3.06
C LEU A 255 23.08 -1.19 -3.30
N ASN A 256 22.97 -2.44 -2.82
CA ASN A 256 24.01 -3.47 -3.00
C ASN A 256 24.08 -4.03 -4.42
N GLU A 257 22.98 -4.02 -5.19
CA GLU A 257 22.94 -4.54 -6.57
C GLU A 257 23.69 -3.67 -7.61
N GLN A 258 24.65 -2.84 -7.16
CA GLN A 258 25.55 -1.98 -7.97
C GLN A 258 24.84 -1.26 -9.13
N THR A 259 23.81 -0.49 -8.80
CA THR A 259 23.08 0.28 -9.81
C THR A 259 23.92 1.45 -10.31
N LYS A 260 24.18 1.55 -11.63
CA LYS A 260 24.82 2.74 -12.24
C LYS A 260 23.89 3.96 -12.34
N ASN A 261 22.68 3.84 -11.82
CA ASN A 261 21.66 4.88 -11.87
C ASN A 261 21.72 5.75 -10.60
N TYR A 262 22.53 6.82 -10.67
CA TYR A 262 22.69 7.76 -9.56
C TYR A 262 21.38 8.39 -9.09
N LEU A 263 20.43 8.64 -10.01
CA LEU A 263 19.13 9.18 -9.64
C LEU A 263 18.31 8.16 -8.81
N ALA A 264 18.32 6.90 -9.21
CA ALA A 264 17.62 5.85 -8.46
C ALA A 264 18.28 5.59 -7.09
N ILE A 265 19.61 5.68 -6.99
CA ILE A 265 20.32 5.66 -5.70
C ILE A 265 19.87 6.82 -4.82
N ALA A 266 19.82 8.04 -5.37
CA ALA A 266 19.39 9.21 -4.62
C ALA A 266 17.95 9.09 -4.11
N ARG A 267 17.04 8.56 -4.95
CA ARG A 267 15.65 8.26 -4.55
C ARG A 267 15.59 7.17 -3.48
N CYS A 268 16.43 6.14 -3.55
CA CYS A 268 16.51 5.13 -2.51
C CYS A 268 17.00 5.69 -1.16
N TYR A 269 18.01 6.57 -1.17
CA TYR A 269 18.43 7.28 0.04
C TYR A 269 17.32 8.18 0.57
N TYR A 270 16.55 8.83 -0.30
CA TYR A 270 15.39 9.60 0.12
C TYR A 270 14.34 8.73 0.82
N SER A 271 14.02 7.56 0.26
CA SER A 271 13.09 6.59 0.87
C SER A 271 13.58 6.04 2.22
N LEU A 272 14.89 5.75 2.35
CA LEU A 272 15.49 5.39 3.65
C LEU A 272 15.40 6.54 4.67
N GLY A 273 15.53 7.79 4.21
CA GLY A 273 15.30 8.98 5.02
C GLY A 273 13.87 9.06 5.55
N ASN A 274 12.88 8.82 4.69
CA ASN A 274 11.47 8.78 5.07
C ASN A 274 11.18 7.64 6.06
N LEU A 275 11.73 6.45 5.83
CA LEU A 275 11.65 5.31 6.75
C LEU A 275 12.19 5.67 8.13
N ALA A 276 13.39 6.24 8.20
CA ALA A 276 13.97 6.69 9.47
C ALA A 276 13.16 7.81 10.14
N THR A 277 12.51 8.70 9.37
CA THR A 277 11.59 9.72 9.91
C THR A 277 10.34 9.07 10.53
N ASN A 278 9.81 8.01 9.91
CA ASN A 278 8.62 7.30 10.39
C ASN A 278 8.91 6.46 11.63
N THR A 279 10.10 5.89 11.75
CA THR A 279 10.57 5.20 12.97
C THR A 279 11.15 6.15 14.03
N TYR A 280 11.01 7.47 13.83
CA TYR A 280 11.49 8.54 14.72
C TYR A 280 13.02 8.54 14.96
N ASN A 281 13.81 7.91 14.09
CA ASN A 281 15.27 7.99 14.09
C ASN A 281 15.74 9.22 13.30
N LEU A 282 15.69 10.40 13.94
CA LEU A 282 15.91 11.69 13.29
C LEU A 282 17.35 11.87 12.76
N ASP A 283 18.35 11.31 13.44
CA ASP A 283 19.76 11.43 13.03
C ASP A 283 20.08 10.56 11.80
N SER A 284 19.60 9.32 11.77
CA SER A 284 19.68 8.48 10.58
C SER A 284 18.90 9.10 9.42
N SER A 285 17.74 9.68 9.71
CA SER A 285 16.93 10.34 8.68
C SER A 285 17.67 11.51 8.03
N LEU A 286 18.28 12.40 8.81
CA LEU A 286 19.14 13.48 8.28
C LEU A 286 20.28 12.91 7.43
N THR A 287 20.95 11.87 7.92
CA THR A 287 22.06 11.24 7.20
C THR A 287 21.63 10.76 5.82
N TRP A 288 20.50 10.06 5.73
CA TRP A 288 19.97 9.56 4.46
C TRP A 288 19.48 10.66 3.53
N HIS A 289 18.74 11.66 4.05
CA HIS A 289 18.31 12.80 3.23
C HIS A 289 19.48 13.64 2.73
N HIS A 290 20.55 13.83 3.51
CA HIS A 290 21.75 14.52 3.05
C HIS A 290 22.49 13.75 1.96
N LYS A 291 22.62 12.42 2.09
CA LYS A 291 23.19 11.57 1.02
C LYS A 291 22.38 11.66 -0.27
N SER A 292 21.05 11.62 -0.17
CA SER A 292 20.14 11.82 -1.31
C SER A 292 20.35 13.19 -1.97
N LEU A 293 20.32 14.24 -1.14
CA LEU A 293 20.45 15.63 -1.58
C LEU A 293 21.79 15.88 -2.27
N GLU A 294 22.90 15.37 -1.74
CA GLU A 294 24.23 15.54 -2.33
C GLU A 294 24.29 14.98 -3.76
N ILE A 295 23.70 13.81 -3.99
CA ILE A 295 23.64 13.22 -5.33
C ILE A 295 22.71 14.05 -6.23
N LYS A 296 21.50 14.38 -5.75
CA LYS A 296 20.52 15.19 -6.50
C LYS A 296 21.12 16.54 -6.93
N GLN A 297 21.85 17.22 -6.07
CA GLN A 297 22.49 18.51 -6.39
C GLN A 297 23.57 18.40 -7.48
N LYS A 298 24.22 17.25 -7.65
CA LYS A 298 25.23 17.03 -8.69
C LYS A 298 24.62 16.70 -10.05
N ILE A 299 23.44 16.09 -10.08
CA ILE A 299 22.84 15.53 -11.31
C ILE A 299 21.60 16.30 -11.81
N LEU A 300 20.89 16.99 -10.92
CA LEU A 300 19.68 17.74 -11.24
C LEU A 300 19.98 19.23 -11.44
N LYS A 301 19.08 19.92 -12.12
CA LYS A 301 19.12 21.38 -12.23
C LYS A 301 18.82 22.01 -10.86
N SER A 302 19.32 23.22 -10.63
CA SER A 302 19.17 23.91 -9.34
C SER A 302 17.71 24.26 -8.98
N ASP A 303 16.82 24.24 -9.96
CA ASP A 303 15.38 24.45 -9.81
C ASP A 303 14.56 23.17 -9.96
N ASP A 304 15.18 22.00 -9.82
CA ASP A 304 14.45 20.73 -9.89
C ASP A 304 13.55 20.51 -8.65
N PRO A 305 12.25 20.17 -8.81
CA PRO A 305 11.35 19.91 -7.70
C PRO A 305 11.82 18.83 -6.71
N GLU A 306 12.59 17.83 -7.14
CA GLU A 306 13.12 16.79 -6.24
C GLU A 306 14.15 17.36 -5.22
N LEU A 307 14.75 18.53 -5.51
CA LEU A 307 15.57 19.27 -4.55
C LEU A 307 14.70 19.96 -3.50
N ALA A 308 13.59 20.57 -3.91
CA ALA A 308 12.65 21.21 -2.99
C ALA A 308 12.03 20.21 -2.00
N GLU A 309 11.71 19.02 -2.49
CA GLU A 309 11.23 17.90 -1.68
C GLU A 309 12.29 17.51 -0.63
N SER A 310 13.55 17.35 -1.04
CA SER A 310 14.67 17.03 -0.15
C SER A 310 14.87 18.11 0.93
N TYR A 311 14.82 19.39 0.54
CA TYR A 311 14.90 20.52 1.47
C TYR A 311 13.73 20.55 2.46
N SER A 312 12.51 20.29 1.99
CA SER A 312 11.33 20.24 2.86
C SER A 312 11.43 19.10 3.89
N SER A 313 11.85 17.90 3.49
CA SER A 313 12.05 16.77 4.40
C SER A 313 13.09 17.09 5.48
N ILE A 314 14.23 17.67 5.10
CA ILE A 314 15.26 18.10 6.05
C ILE A 314 14.71 19.16 7.02
N GLY A 315 13.94 20.13 6.51
CA GLY A 315 13.28 21.14 7.33
C GLY A 315 12.31 20.54 8.35
N ILE A 316 11.52 19.53 7.96
CA ILE A 316 10.62 18.79 8.86
C ILE A 316 11.41 18.11 9.99
N ILE A 317 12.56 17.52 9.68
CA ILE A 317 13.38 16.83 10.68
C ILE A 317 13.97 17.81 11.68
N TYR A 318 14.54 18.94 11.23
CA TYR A 318 15.02 19.99 12.14
C TYR A 318 13.91 20.56 13.01
N ARG A 319 12.69 20.69 12.48
CA ARG A 319 11.50 21.07 13.29
C ARG A 319 11.23 20.04 14.39
N LYS A 320 11.28 18.73 14.09
CA LYS A 320 11.13 17.65 15.08
C LYS A 320 12.25 17.69 16.13
N LYS A 321 13.49 18.01 15.75
CA LYS A 321 14.63 18.23 16.64
C LYS A 321 14.57 19.54 17.44
N ARG A 322 13.53 20.37 17.25
CA ARG A 322 13.36 21.70 17.87
C ARG A 322 14.41 22.74 17.45
N GLU A 323 15.10 22.53 16.34
CA GLU A 323 16.05 23.47 15.74
C GLU A 323 15.33 24.38 14.73
N PHE A 324 14.46 25.26 15.24
CA PHE A 324 13.47 25.97 14.44
C PHE A 324 14.06 26.93 13.40
N ILE A 325 15.14 27.65 13.73
CA ILE A 325 15.79 28.58 12.80
C ILE A 325 16.41 27.81 11.62
N VAL A 326 16.99 26.63 11.89
CA VAL A 326 17.56 25.78 10.85
C VAL A 326 16.44 25.22 9.97
N ALA A 327 15.32 24.79 10.56
CA ALA A 327 14.16 24.34 9.82
C ALA A 327 13.61 25.40 8.85
N LEU A 328 13.46 26.65 9.30
CA LEU A 328 12.99 27.76 8.46
C LEU A 328 13.89 27.98 7.25
N ARG A 329 15.23 27.97 7.42
CA ARG A 329 16.18 28.12 6.30
C ARG A 329 16.04 27.02 5.24
N TRP A 330 15.74 25.78 5.67
CA TRP A 330 15.50 24.69 4.73
C TRP A 330 14.17 24.83 3.99
N PHE A 331 13.10 25.23 4.70
CA PHE A 331 11.83 25.52 4.04
C PHE A 331 11.92 26.72 3.09
N GLU A 332 12.68 27.76 3.41
CA GLU A 332 12.91 28.89 2.50
C GLU A 332 13.59 28.45 1.20
N LYS A 333 14.59 27.56 1.27
CA LYS A 333 15.21 26.98 0.06
C LYS A 333 14.22 26.16 -0.76
N ALA A 334 13.35 25.38 -0.11
CA ALA A 334 12.30 24.63 -0.79
C ALA A 334 11.31 25.57 -1.48
N LEU A 335 10.83 26.59 -0.77
CA LEU A 335 9.88 27.58 -1.25
C LEU A 335 10.40 28.33 -2.48
N GLN A 336 11.68 28.72 -2.49
CA GLN A 336 12.29 29.39 -3.65
C GLN A 336 12.21 28.54 -4.93
N ILE A 337 12.43 27.23 -4.83
CA ILE A 337 12.33 26.32 -5.99
C ILE A 337 10.86 26.13 -6.37
N ILE A 338 9.99 25.84 -5.40
CA ILE A 338 8.56 25.60 -5.64
C ILE A 338 7.90 26.80 -6.30
N ASP A 339 8.14 28.01 -5.78
CA ASP A 339 7.60 29.26 -6.34
C ASP A 339 8.07 29.47 -7.78
N LYS A 340 9.34 29.17 -8.08
CA LYS A 340 9.92 29.31 -9.42
C LYS A 340 9.33 28.32 -10.42
N VAL A 341 9.15 27.06 -10.01
CA VAL A 341 8.72 25.98 -10.90
C VAL A 341 7.21 26.01 -11.13
N TYR A 342 6.44 26.16 -10.06
CA TYR A 342 4.99 25.98 -10.09
C TYR A 342 4.21 27.30 -10.04
N GLY A 343 4.85 28.39 -9.62
CA GLY A 343 4.21 29.68 -9.40
C GLY A 343 3.61 29.82 -8.00
N VAL A 344 3.47 31.07 -7.55
CA VAL A 344 3.10 31.45 -6.17
C VAL A 344 1.70 31.03 -5.73
N GLU A 345 0.83 30.60 -6.65
CA GLU A 345 -0.55 30.17 -6.38
C GLU A 345 -0.71 28.64 -6.45
N HIS A 346 0.40 27.87 -6.49
CA HIS A 346 0.35 26.42 -6.57
C HIS A 346 0.18 25.75 -5.18
N PRO A 347 -0.55 24.62 -5.06
CA PRO A 347 -0.72 23.92 -3.77
C PRO A 347 0.56 23.53 -3.04
N GLU A 348 1.65 23.26 -3.77
CA GLU A 348 2.95 22.98 -3.14
C GLU A 348 3.52 24.18 -2.38
N VAL A 349 3.23 25.41 -2.83
CA VAL A 349 3.56 26.64 -2.10
C VAL A 349 2.79 26.67 -0.78
N SER A 350 1.49 26.37 -0.82
CA SER A 350 0.65 26.28 0.37
C SER A 350 1.17 25.27 1.40
N LYS A 351 1.58 24.07 0.96
CA LYS A 351 2.19 23.05 1.85
C LYS A 351 3.48 23.56 2.52
N CYS A 352 4.34 24.26 1.77
CA CYS A 352 5.57 24.83 2.30
C CYS A 352 5.27 25.96 3.32
N LEU A 353 4.36 26.88 2.99
CA LEU A 353 3.93 27.96 3.88
C LEU A 353 3.31 27.42 5.18
N ASN A 354 2.48 26.37 5.09
CA ASN A 354 1.96 25.69 6.27
C ASN A 354 3.08 25.11 7.14
N SER A 355 4.09 24.47 6.52
CA SER A 355 5.23 23.91 7.25
C SER A 355 6.01 24.99 8.01
N MET A 356 6.25 26.14 7.37
CA MET A 356 6.88 27.32 8.01
C MET A 356 6.00 27.89 9.14
N GLY A 357 4.69 28.02 8.91
CA GLY A 357 3.74 28.47 9.92
C GLY A 357 3.76 27.61 11.18
N TYR A 358 3.81 26.28 11.04
CA TYR A 358 3.94 25.37 12.19
C TYR A 358 5.26 25.57 12.96
N VAL A 359 6.37 25.87 12.27
CA VAL A 359 7.62 26.21 12.95
C VAL A 359 7.44 27.48 13.79
N LEU A 360 6.78 28.51 13.25
CA LEU A 360 6.51 29.76 13.95
C LEU A 360 5.56 29.58 15.14
N VAL A 361 4.55 28.72 15.05
CA VAL A 361 3.70 28.32 16.20
C VAL A 361 4.56 27.74 17.33
N ARG A 362 5.52 26.85 17.00
CA ARG A 362 6.43 26.26 18.00
C ARG A 362 7.40 27.28 18.61
N MET A 363 7.72 28.33 17.87
CA MET A 363 8.46 29.50 18.35
C MET A 363 7.59 30.53 19.08
N LYS A 364 6.29 30.25 19.26
CA LYS A 364 5.29 31.18 19.84
C LYS A 364 5.11 32.50 19.06
N SER A 365 5.53 32.53 17.80
CA SER A 365 5.36 33.66 16.88
C SER A 365 4.02 33.55 16.15
N TYR A 366 2.92 33.60 16.92
CA TYR A 366 1.59 33.24 16.42
C TYR A 366 1.03 34.21 15.37
N SER A 367 1.36 35.50 15.47
CA SER A 367 0.96 36.52 14.47
C SER A 367 1.57 36.23 13.10
N ASP A 368 2.86 35.89 13.07
CA ASP A 368 3.55 35.55 11.82
C ASP A 368 3.03 34.22 11.28
N ALA A 369 2.87 33.21 12.14
CA ALA A 369 2.28 31.92 11.76
C ALA A 369 0.91 32.08 11.08
N LYS A 370 0.04 32.92 11.67
CA LYS A 370 -1.28 33.25 11.10
C LYS A 370 -1.15 33.82 9.69
N ASN A 371 -0.21 34.73 9.43
CA ASN A 371 -0.01 35.29 8.10
C ASN A 371 0.37 34.21 7.07
N TYR A 372 1.25 33.27 7.44
CA TYR A 372 1.61 32.13 6.58
C TYR A 372 0.40 31.22 6.31
N PHE A 373 -0.35 30.85 7.34
CA PHE A 373 -1.53 30.01 7.21
C PHE A 373 -2.66 30.67 6.41
N GLN A 374 -2.84 31.99 6.53
CA GLN A 374 -3.81 32.73 5.72
C GLN A 374 -3.47 32.69 4.23
N LYS A 375 -2.19 32.86 3.87
CA LYS A 375 -1.74 32.73 2.48
C LYS A 375 -1.96 31.31 1.95
N ALA A 376 -1.56 30.30 2.72
CA ALA A 376 -1.77 28.89 2.38
C ALA A 376 -3.26 28.55 2.16
N LEU A 377 -4.13 29.02 3.06
CA LEU A 377 -5.58 28.85 2.95
C LEU A 377 -6.14 29.52 1.70
N ALA A 378 -5.68 30.73 1.36
CA ALA A 378 -6.12 31.45 0.16
C ALA A 378 -5.75 30.69 -1.12
N ILE A 379 -4.53 30.17 -1.20
CA ILE A 379 -4.06 29.32 -2.31
C ILE A 379 -4.94 28.07 -2.42
N ASN A 380 -5.12 27.34 -1.32
CA ASN A 380 -5.90 26.10 -1.32
C ASN A 380 -7.36 26.32 -1.72
N LYS A 381 -7.98 27.44 -1.31
CA LYS A 381 -9.36 27.79 -1.69
C LYS A 381 -9.53 28.12 -3.18
N LYS A 382 -8.48 28.60 -3.85
CA LYS A 382 -8.51 28.84 -5.30
C LYS A 382 -8.34 27.55 -6.09
N TYR A 383 -7.53 26.63 -5.59
CA TYR A 383 -7.12 25.43 -6.33
C TYR A 383 -8.06 24.24 -6.11
N PHE A 384 -8.55 24.05 -4.89
CA PHE A 384 -9.34 22.88 -4.52
C PHE A 384 -10.83 23.19 -4.39
N THR A 385 -11.66 22.14 -4.51
CA THR A 385 -13.09 22.24 -4.22
C THR A 385 -13.33 22.51 -2.72
N ALA A 386 -14.50 23.07 -2.39
CA ALA A 386 -14.79 23.60 -1.04
C ALA A 386 -14.59 22.61 0.11
N TYR A 387 -14.78 21.30 -0.13
CA TYR A 387 -14.62 20.24 0.87
C TYR A 387 -13.32 19.44 0.68
N HIS A 388 -12.30 19.99 0.05
CA HIS A 388 -11.04 19.28 -0.08
C HIS A 388 -10.28 19.21 1.26
N PRO A 389 -9.71 18.06 1.66
CA PRO A 389 -9.04 17.91 2.95
C PRO A 389 -7.94 18.93 3.23
N GLU A 390 -7.21 19.40 2.22
CA GLU A 390 -6.14 20.42 2.39
C GLU A 390 -6.67 21.79 2.84
N ILE A 391 -7.92 22.13 2.50
CA ILE A 391 -8.58 23.33 3.05
C ILE A 391 -8.87 23.11 4.54
N GLY A 392 -9.31 21.90 4.92
CA GLY A 392 -9.48 21.50 6.31
C GLY A 392 -8.19 21.65 7.12
N VAL A 393 -7.07 21.12 6.60
CA VAL A 393 -5.74 21.25 7.24
C VAL A 393 -5.36 22.72 7.45
N SER A 394 -5.65 23.58 6.48
CA SER A 394 -5.35 25.01 6.56
C SER A 394 -6.21 25.70 7.63
N HIS A 395 -7.49 25.31 7.77
CA HIS A 395 -8.35 25.78 8.84
C HIS A 395 -7.92 25.28 10.22
N SER A 396 -7.48 24.03 10.35
CA SER A 396 -6.88 23.52 11.60
C SER A 396 -5.65 24.33 12.02
N ALA A 397 -4.76 24.63 11.07
CA ALA A 397 -3.57 25.45 11.31
C ALA A 397 -3.93 26.89 11.77
N MET A 398 -4.95 27.48 11.14
CA MET A 398 -5.50 28.77 11.56
C MET A 398 -6.08 28.73 12.97
N ALA A 399 -6.77 27.65 13.35
CA ALA A 399 -7.31 27.46 14.70
C ALA A 399 -6.18 27.45 15.75
N ASP A 400 -5.10 26.71 15.50
CA ASP A 400 -3.93 26.68 16.38
C ASP A 400 -3.27 28.05 16.55
N ALA A 401 -3.08 28.79 15.44
CA ALA A 401 -2.50 30.13 15.51
C ALA A 401 -3.40 31.10 16.29
N GLN A 402 -4.72 31.05 16.09
CA GLN A 402 -5.67 31.90 16.80
C GLN A 402 -5.77 31.53 18.28
N ARG A 403 -5.68 30.24 18.62
CA ARG A 403 -5.58 29.76 20.01
C ARG A 403 -4.35 30.37 20.69
N GLY A 404 -3.19 30.31 20.05
CA GLY A 404 -1.95 30.94 20.55
C GLY A 404 -2.05 32.45 20.72
N LEU A 405 -2.83 33.13 19.87
CA LEU A 405 -3.17 34.55 20.01
C LEU A 405 -4.25 34.84 21.07
N LYS A 406 -4.79 33.80 21.72
CA LYS A 406 -5.91 33.87 22.68
C LYS A 406 -7.23 34.36 22.07
N ASN A 407 -7.36 34.28 20.75
CA ASN A 407 -8.60 34.57 20.03
C ASN A 407 -9.47 33.31 19.98
N TYR A 408 -9.93 32.85 21.15
CA TYR A 408 -10.53 31.53 21.31
C TYR A 408 -11.79 31.31 20.47
N GLU A 409 -12.64 32.33 20.31
CA GLU A 409 -13.86 32.22 19.49
C GLU A 409 -13.54 32.02 18.01
N GLU A 410 -12.55 32.74 17.47
CA GLU A 410 -12.12 32.57 16.08
C GLU A 410 -11.37 31.24 15.89
N ALA A 411 -10.67 30.75 16.92
CA ALA A 411 -10.06 29.43 16.91
C ALA A 411 -11.10 28.32 16.79
N LEU A 412 -12.17 28.38 17.61
CA LEU A 412 -13.28 27.42 17.54
C LEU A 412 -14.00 27.46 16.19
N LYS A 413 -14.27 28.66 15.65
CA LYS A 413 -14.87 28.81 14.33
C LYS A 413 -14.04 28.17 13.21
N HIS A 414 -12.72 28.33 13.25
CA HIS A 414 -11.84 27.66 12.29
C HIS A 414 -11.79 26.14 12.51
N ALA A 415 -11.82 25.68 13.76
CA ALA A 415 -11.90 24.27 14.07
C ALA A 415 -13.22 23.65 13.58
N ASP A 416 -14.36 24.32 13.75
CA ASP A 416 -15.66 23.85 13.25
C ASP A 416 -15.67 23.70 11.72
N LEU A 417 -15.11 24.69 11.00
CA LEU A 417 -14.97 24.61 9.54
C LEU A 417 -14.07 23.45 9.12
N ALA A 418 -12.94 23.22 9.81
CA ALA A 418 -12.06 22.09 9.52
C ALA A 418 -12.76 20.75 9.78
N LEU A 419 -13.53 20.66 10.87
CA LEU A 419 -14.29 19.46 11.24
C LEU A 419 -15.36 19.13 10.20
N GLU A 420 -16.13 20.13 9.75
CA GLU A 420 -17.15 19.96 8.71
C GLU A 420 -16.51 19.45 7.40
N ILE A 421 -15.39 20.05 6.99
CA ILE A 421 -14.67 19.64 5.79
C ILE A 421 -14.23 18.18 5.92
N PHE A 422 -13.54 17.82 7.01
CA PHE A 422 -13.04 16.47 7.21
C PHE A 422 -14.16 15.42 7.27
N GLN A 423 -15.29 15.73 7.92
CA GLN A 423 -16.45 14.83 7.96
C GLN A 423 -17.07 14.58 6.58
N LYS A 424 -17.03 15.58 5.68
CA LYS A 424 -17.56 15.44 4.32
C LYS A 424 -16.56 14.83 3.34
N SER A 425 -15.26 14.89 3.64
CA SER A 425 -14.20 14.55 2.69
C SER A 425 -13.41 13.29 3.00
N LEU A 426 -13.46 12.79 4.24
CA LEU A 426 -12.65 11.67 4.70
C LEU A 426 -13.54 10.52 5.20
N PRO A 427 -13.02 9.28 5.25
CA PRO A 427 -13.71 8.17 5.87
C PRO A 427 -14.14 8.47 7.31
N PRO A 428 -15.23 7.85 7.79
CA PRO A 428 -15.61 7.95 9.19
C PRO A 428 -14.43 7.62 10.11
N LYS A 429 -14.31 8.37 11.21
CA LYS A 429 -13.24 8.20 12.22
C LYS A 429 -11.80 8.37 11.69
N HIS A 430 -11.58 9.16 10.65
CA HIS A 430 -10.22 9.48 10.21
C HIS A 430 -9.43 10.29 11.27
N TYR A 431 -8.12 10.04 11.42
CA TYR A 431 -7.29 10.69 12.46
C TYR A 431 -7.28 12.23 12.39
N LYS A 432 -7.34 12.82 11.19
CA LYS A 432 -7.45 14.29 11.01
C LYS A 432 -8.71 14.88 11.68
N THR A 433 -9.80 14.11 11.77
CA THR A 433 -11.01 14.51 12.50
C THR A 433 -10.73 14.57 14.00
N ALA A 434 -10.01 13.56 14.55
CA ALA A 434 -9.60 13.54 15.95
C ALA A 434 -8.65 14.71 16.28
N TRP A 435 -7.74 15.05 15.38
CA TRP A 435 -6.83 16.18 15.54
C TRP A 435 -7.55 17.52 15.69
N VAL A 436 -8.60 17.77 14.90
CA VAL A 436 -9.38 19.01 15.07
C VAL A 436 -10.18 19.03 16.36
N ILE A 437 -10.72 17.88 16.77
CA ILE A 437 -11.41 17.73 18.06
C ILE A 437 -10.44 17.98 19.23
N GLU A 438 -9.19 17.52 19.11
CA GLU A 438 -8.12 17.81 20.07
C GLU A 438 -7.82 19.31 20.14
N ILE A 439 -7.72 20.01 19.01
CA ILE A 439 -7.54 21.48 18.99
C ILE A 439 -8.69 22.19 19.73
N MET A 440 -9.94 21.74 19.57
CA MET A 440 -11.06 22.29 20.33
C MET A 440 -10.89 22.04 21.84
N GLY A 441 -10.43 20.84 22.23
CA GLY A 441 -10.08 20.51 23.60
C GLY A 441 -9.03 21.46 24.18
N ASP A 442 -7.95 21.71 23.43
CA ASP A 442 -6.89 22.66 23.81
C ASP A 442 -7.43 24.08 24.02
N VAL A 443 -8.34 24.54 23.15
CA VAL A 443 -8.96 25.87 23.30
C VAL A 443 -9.77 25.95 24.60
N TYR A 444 -10.58 24.94 24.92
CA TYR A 444 -11.35 24.92 26.16
C TYR A 444 -10.45 24.78 27.40
N GLU A 445 -9.34 24.06 27.29
CA GLU A 445 -8.36 23.98 28.35
C GLU A 445 -7.69 25.34 28.62
N ASP A 446 -7.24 26.04 27.57
CA ASP A 446 -6.66 27.38 27.70
C ASP A 446 -7.64 28.38 28.33
N ARG A 447 -8.94 28.18 28.13
CA ARG A 447 -10.04 28.92 28.78
C ARG A 447 -10.34 28.49 30.21
N LYS A 448 -9.67 27.44 30.73
CA LYS A 448 -9.91 26.78 32.02
C LYS A 448 -11.28 26.12 32.15
N GLU A 449 -11.92 25.79 31.03
CA GLU A 449 -13.17 25.03 30.97
C GLU A 449 -12.89 23.53 30.94
N PHE A 450 -12.24 23.02 32.01
CA PHE A 450 -11.64 21.68 32.05
C PHE A 450 -12.62 20.54 31.76
N ASN A 451 -13.87 20.63 32.22
CA ASN A 451 -14.89 19.62 31.91
C ASN A 451 -15.15 19.49 30.40
N LYS A 452 -15.28 20.62 29.70
CA LYS A 452 -15.47 20.61 28.24
C LYS A 452 -14.21 20.10 27.54
N ALA A 453 -13.03 20.56 27.95
CA ALA A 453 -11.76 20.10 27.41
C ALA A 453 -11.63 18.57 27.51
N LEU A 454 -11.96 17.99 28.67
CA LEU A 454 -11.93 16.56 28.90
C LEU A 454 -12.88 15.79 27.95
N ASP A 455 -14.09 16.31 27.71
CA ASP A 455 -15.03 15.68 26.79
C ASP A 455 -14.51 15.66 25.35
N TYR A 456 -13.91 16.75 24.88
CA TYR A 456 -13.27 16.81 23.57
C TYR A 456 -12.06 15.86 23.49
N TYR A 457 -11.20 15.84 24.50
CA TYR A 457 -10.05 14.93 24.51
C TYR A 457 -10.46 13.45 24.51
N LYS A 458 -11.49 13.06 25.27
CA LYS A 458 -12.04 11.70 25.23
C LYS A 458 -12.58 11.33 23.84
N LYS A 459 -13.27 12.26 23.17
CA LYS A 459 -13.74 12.06 21.79
C LYS A 459 -12.58 11.87 20.82
N ALA A 460 -11.55 12.71 20.90
CA ALA A 460 -10.35 12.57 20.06
C ALA A 460 -9.62 11.25 20.33
N ALA A 461 -9.40 10.89 21.59
CA ALA A 461 -8.77 9.63 22.00
C ALA A 461 -9.53 8.40 21.49
N SER A 462 -10.87 8.42 21.53
CA SER A 462 -11.68 7.31 21.01
C SER A 462 -11.40 7.00 19.54
N ILE A 463 -11.16 8.03 18.73
CA ILE A 463 -10.83 7.88 17.31
C ILE A 463 -9.36 7.47 17.15
N TYR A 464 -8.43 8.11 17.85
CA TYR A 464 -7.01 7.79 17.75
C TYR A 464 -6.72 6.34 18.14
N CYS A 465 -7.29 5.84 19.25
CA CYS A 465 -7.09 4.47 19.71
C CYS A 465 -7.71 3.41 18.79
N GLU A 466 -8.71 3.78 17.99
CA GLU A 466 -9.36 2.86 17.04
C GLU A 466 -8.56 2.74 15.73
N VAL A 467 -7.90 3.81 15.29
CA VAL A 467 -7.30 3.89 13.94
C VAL A 467 -5.77 3.84 13.95
N LEU A 468 -5.12 4.13 15.07
CA LEU A 468 -3.66 4.20 15.18
C LEU A 468 -3.10 3.13 16.12
N ASP A 469 -1.83 2.77 15.91
CA ASP A 469 -1.10 1.90 16.84
C ASP A 469 -1.08 2.52 18.26
N PRO A 470 -1.24 1.73 19.34
CA PRO A 470 -1.20 2.25 20.70
C PRO A 470 0.09 3.02 21.07
N LYS A 471 1.21 2.73 20.39
CA LYS A 471 2.49 3.42 20.56
C LYS A 471 2.62 4.68 19.72
N HIS A 472 1.62 5.00 18.90
CA HIS A 472 1.63 6.18 18.07
C HIS A 472 1.60 7.45 18.93
N HIS A 473 2.45 8.43 18.59
CA HIS A 473 2.63 9.64 19.41
C HIS A 473 1.33 10.42 19.68
N TYR A 474 0.38 10.45 18.75
CA TYR A 474 -0.95 11.06 18.99
C TYR A 474 -1.75 10.33 20.09
N VAL A 475 -1.68 9.00 20.17
CA VAL A 475 -2.35 8.20 21.22
C VAL A 475 -1.71 8.48 22.58
N THR A 476 -0.39 8.53 22.65
CA THR A 476 0.32 8.85 23.89
C THR A 476 0.03 10.29 24.34
N SER A 477 0.16 11.26 23.45
CA SER A 477 -0.07 12.68 23.73
C SER A 477 -1.49 12.97 24.20
N ILE A 478 -2.52 12.40 23.54
CA ILE A 478 -3.91 12.64 23.96
C ILE A 478 -4.21 12.02 25.33
N THR A 479 -3.58 10.88 25.65
CA THR A 479 -3.73 10.22 26.95
C THR A 479 -3.14 11.10 28.06
N GLU A 480 -1.95 11.66 27.83
CA GLU A 480 -1.33 12.63 28.74
C GLU A 480 -2.22 13.87 28.95
N CYS A 481 -2.84 14.40 27.89
CA CYS A 481 -3.78 15.52 28.00
C CYS A 481 -5.02 15.16 28.86
N ILE A 482 -5.60 13.97 28.66
CA ILE A 482 -6.75 13.48 29.46
C ILE A 482 -6.36 13.38 30.93
N GLU A 483 -5.22 12.76 31.25
CA GLU A 483 -4.74 12.62 32.63
C GLU A 483 -4.52 13.98 33.27
N ARG A 484 -3.80 14.87 32.58
CA ARG A 484 -3.48 16.22 33.05
C ARG A 484 -4.74 17.05 33.34
N VAL A 485 -5.72 17.06 32.44
CA VAL A 485 -6.98 17.81 32.65
C VAL A 485 -7.85 17.15 33.73
N SER A 486 -7.88 15.82 33.81
CA SER A 486 -8.63 15.10 34.85
C SER A 486 -8.15 15.45 36.26
N LEU A 487 -6.86 15.75 36.43
CA LEU A 487 -6.30 16.23 37.69
C LEU A 487 -6.74 17.65 38.07
N GLN A 488 -7.12 18.49 37.10
CA GLN A 488 -7.59 19.87 37.35
C GLN A 488 -9.08 19.96 37.70
N ILE A 489 -9.84 18.87 37.47
CA ILE A 489 -11.27 18.78 37.77
C ILE A 489 -11.51 18.25 39.20
N LYS A 490 -10.53 17.52 39.75
CA LYS A 490 -10.51 17.08 41.16
C LYS A 490 -10.13 18.22 42.08
#